data_AF-A0A2V6H5Z0-F1
#
_entry.id   AF-A0A2V6H5Z0-F1
#
_cell.length_a   1.000
_cell.length_b   1.000
_cell.length_c   1.000
_cell.angle_alpha   90.00
_cell.angle_beta   90.00
_cell.angle_gamma   90.00
#
_symmetry.space_group_name_H-M   'P 1'
#
loop_
_entity.id
_entity.type
_entity.pdbx_description
1 polymer ?
#
loop_
_entity_poly.entity_id
_entity_poly.type
_entity_poly.pdbx_seq_one_letter_code
_entity_poly.pdbx_strand_id
1 'polypeptide(L)'
;SRILLEARAANSDAAEFSQENTAEAMQRFRSGASLQLAHYTYRQVANLRHIRLPDLIIVDGGKGQLSAACHELQRLGLHDLPIIGLAKEREEIYRPGRALPLRLSMDSPALRLLQRIRDEAHRFANAYHQLLMKKRVEESILDDCPGVSQNRKNLLLQRFGSVNRLRRASVEEIAATDGIGRKLAEEVHRFLQRH
;
A
#
# COMPACT_ATOMS: atom_id res chain seq x y z
N SER A 1 -10.58 -7.78 -1.72
CA SER A 1 -9.91 -9.02 -2.16
C SER A 1 -9.78 -9.98 -0.98
N ARG A 2 -10.10 -11.27 -1.17
CA ARG A 2 -9.99 -12.31 -0.12
C ARG A 2 -8.57 -12.42 0.44
N ILE A 3 -7.55 -12.17 -0.40
CA ILE A 3 -6.13 -12.14 -0.01
C ILE A 3 -5.83 -11.02 0.99
N LEU A 4 -6.42 -9.83 0.79
CA LEU A 4 -6.28 -8.72 1.74
C LEU A 4 -7.00 -9.05 3.06
N LEU A 5 -8.13 -9.75 3.02
CA LEU A 5 -8.89 -10.15 4.21
C LEU A 5 -8.21 -11.29 4.99
N GLU A 6 -7.62 -12.25 4.31
CA GLU A 6 -6.83 -13.34 4.89
C GLU A 6 -5.53 -12.82 5.51
N ALA A 7 -4.84 -11.88 4.86
CA ALA A 7 -3.68 -11.18 5.43
C ALA A 7 -4.08 -10.35 6.67
N ARG A 8 -5.29 -9.78 6.67
CA ARG A 8 -5.86 -9.03 7.79
C ARG A 8 -6.16 -9.92 9.01
N ALA A 9 -6.66 -11.12 8.76
CA ALA A 9 -7.00 -12.10 9.80
C ALA A 9 -5.77 -12.74 10.46
N ALA A 10 -4.65 -12.86 9.72
CA ALA A 10 -3.41 -13.44 10.24
C ALA A 10 -2.57 -12.49 11.12
N ASN A 11 -2.83 -11.17 11.09
CA ASN A 11 -2.17 -10.17 11.94
C ASN A 11 -3.10 -8.97 12.18
N SER A 12 -3.96 -9.05 13.20
CA SER A 12 -4.96 -8.03 13.54
C SER A 12 -4.37 -6.67 13.90
N ASP A 13 -3.16 -6.62 14.45
CA ASP A 13 -2.50 -5.36 14.83
C ASP A 13 -1.75 -4.71 13.66
N ALA A 14 -1.35 -5.50 12.65
CA ALA A 14 -0.80 -4.99 11.40
C ALA A 14 -1.91 -4.58 10.41
N ALA A 15 -3.10 -5.16 10.54
CA ALA A 15 -4.24 -4.91 9.65
C ALA A 15 -4.75 -3.47 9.62
N GLU A 16 -4.61 -2.74 10.73
CA GLU A 16 -5.06 -1.34 10.81
C GLU A 16 -4.01 -0.35 10.30
N PHE A 17 -2.72 -0.70 10.30
CA PHE A 17 -1.66 0.27 10.03
C PHE A 17 -0.40 -0.26 9.32
N SER A 18 -0.43 -1.49 8.81
CA SER A 18 0.60 -1.98 7.91
C SER A 18 0.41 -1.29 6.57
N GLN A 19 1.21 -0.26 6.35
CA GLN A 19 1.51 0.23 5.00
C GLN A 19 2.20 -0.82 4.15
N GLU A 20 2.67 -1.91 4.77
CA GLU A 20 3.36 -3.02 4.13
C GLU A 20 2.37 -3.80 3.26
N ASN A 21 2.46 -3.60 1.95
CA ASN A 21 1.78 -4.47 0.99
C ASN A 21 2.48 -5.84 0.93
N THR A 22 1.86 -6.84 0.30
CA THR A 22 2.41 -8.22 0.24
C THR A 22 3.83 -8.27 -0.35
N ALA A 23 4.16 -7.37 -1.28
CA ALA A 23 5.49 -7.30 -1.89
C ALA A 23 6.53 -6.71 -0.93
N GLU A 24 6.16 -5.68 -0.16
CA GLU A 24 7.00 -5.08 0.89
C GLU A 24 7.22 -6.07 2.05
N ALA A 25 6.18 -6.81 2.45
CA ALA A 25 6.29 -7.85 3.47
C ALA A 25 7.29 -8.92 3.02
N MET A 26 7.19 -9.37 1.77
CA MET A 26 8.15 -10.30 1.17
C MET A 26 9.57 -9.71 1.05
N GLN A 27 9.71 -8.42 0.75
CA GLN A 27 11.02 -7.75 0.68
C GLN A 27 11.68 -7.64 2.05
N ARG A 28 10.92 -7.25 3.08
CA ARG A 28 11.40 -7.23 4.46
C ARG A 28 11.76 -8.63 4.94
N PHE A 29 11.01 -9.65 4.50
CA PHE A 29 11.37 -11.03 4.79
C PHE A 29 12.64 -11.47 4.06
N ARG A 30 12.92 -10.99 2.84
CA ARG A 30 14.23 -11.23 2.19
C ARG A 30 15.38 -10.54 2.91
N SER A 31 15.17 -9.33 3.44
CA SER A 31 16.22 -8.61 4.18
C SER A 31 16.40 -9.08 5.62
N GLY A 32 15.36 -9.65 6.25
CA GLY A 32 15.39 -10.19 7.61
C GLY A 32 15.60 -11.71 7.70
N ALA A 33 15.49 -12.45 6.61
CA ALA A 33 15.78 -13.89 6.60
C ALA A 33 17.29 -14.14 6.47
N SER A 34 17.78 -15.09 7.28
CA SER A 34 19.11 -15.68 7.21
C SER A 34 19.59 -15.85 5.76
N LEU A 35 20.90 -15.65 5.51
CA LEU A 35 21.59 -15.82 4.22
C LEU A 35 21.15 -17.07 3.41
N GLN A 36 20.63 -18.09 4.09
CA GLN A 36 19.99 -19.28 3.53
C GLN A 36 18.84 -18.99 2.56
N LEU A 37 18.03 -17.94 2.76
CA LEU A 37 16.90 -17.64 1.86
C LEU A 37 17.28 -16.81 0.62
N ALA A 38 18.49 -16.27 0.57
CA ALA A 38 18.95 -15.44 -0.56
C ALA A 38 18.98 -16.21 -1.89
N HIS A 39 19.12 -17.54 -1.83
CA HIS A 39 19.16 -18.44 -2.98
C HIS A 39 17.79 -18.93 -3.45
N TYR A 40 16.71 -18.68 -2.71
CA TYR A 40 15.36 -19.13 -3.08
C TYR A 40 14.66 -18.11 -3.99
N THR A 41 13.95 -18.61 -5.01
CA THR A 41 13.11 -17.74 -5.85
C THR A 41 11.91 -17.24 -5.07
N TYR A 42 11.32 -16.10 -5.48
CA TYR A 42 10.13 -15.56 -4.83
C TYR A 42 8.97 -16.57 -4.76
N ARG A 43 8.81 -17.40 -5.79
CA ARG A 43 7.81 -18.47 -5.83
C ARG A 43 8.06 -19.55 -4.77
N GLN A 44 9.32 -19.92 -4.55
CA GLN A 44 9.71 -20.86 -3.50
C GLN A 44 9.47 -20.26 -2.11
N VAL A 45 9.82 -18.99 -1.90
CA VAL A 45 9.55 -18.28 -0.64
C VAL A 45 8.05 -18.17 -0.38
N ALA A 46 7.25 -17.88 -1.40
CA ALA A 46 5.78 -17.84 -1.30
C ALA A 46 5.22 -19.22 -0.88
N ASN A 47 5.68 -20.31 -1.51
CA ASN A 47 5.26 -21.67 -1.16
C ASN A 47 5.67 -22.06 0.26
N LEU A 48 6.92 -21.79 0.67
CA LEU A 48 7.40 -22.07 2.03
C LEU A 48 6.55 -21.38 3.11
N ARG A 49 5.92 -20.25 2.76
CA ARG A 49 5.10 -19.45 3.67
C ARG A 49 3.60 -19.54 3.37
N HIS A 50 3.18 -20.52 2.57
CA HIS A 50 1.77 -20.75 2.22
C HIS A 50 1.06 -19.53 1.59
N ILE A 51 1.81 -18.66 0.90
CA ILE A 51 1.26 -17.51 0.19
C ILE A 51 0.77 -17.98 -1.19
N ARG A 52 -0.53 -17.83 -1.43
CA ARG A 52 -1.15 -18.11 -2.74
C ARG A 52 -0.83 -16.97 -3.72
N LEU A 53 -0.08 -17.29 -4.77
CA LEU A 53 0.11 -16.40 -5.91
C LEU A 53 -1.14 -16.36 -6.79
N PRO A 54 -1.40 -15.24 -7.48
CA PRO A 54 -2.53 -15.15 -8.39
C PRO A 54 -2.30 -15.96 -9.67
N ASP A 55 -3.38 -16.51 -10.21
CA ASP A 55 -3.37 -17.19 -11.51
C ASP A 55 -3.32 -16.21 -12.69
N LEU A 56 -3.72 -14.95 -12.46
CA LEU A 56 -3.66 -13.86 -13.44
C LEU A 56 -3.49 -12.51 -12.75
N ILE A 57 -2.58 -11.70 -13.26
CA ILE A 57 -2.41 -10.30 -12.90
C ILE A 57 -3.06 -9.42 -13.98
N ILE A 58 -3.83 -8.43 -13.56
CA ILE A 58 -4.46 -7.45 -14.46
C ILE A 58 -3.93 -6.06 -14.10
N VAL A 59 -3.35 -5.38 -15.07
CA VAL A 59 -2.85 -4.00 -14.95
C VAL A 59 -3.90 -3.06 -15.53
N ASP A 60 -4.29 -2.03 -14.76
CA ASP A 60 -5.23 -0.98 -15.20
C ASP A 60 -4.55 0.01 -16.15
N GLY A 61 -4.22 -0.47 -17.35
CA GLY A 61 -3.88 0.36 -18.50
C GLY A 61 -3.19 -0.39 -19.63
N GLY A 62 -2.68 0.40 -20.59
CA GLY A 62 -2.23 -0.09 -21.88
C GLY A 62 -0.81 -0.67 -21.90
N LYS A 63 -0.27 -0.81 -23.11
CA LYS A 63 1.03 -1.46 -23.39
C LYS A 63 2.19 -0.95 -22.54
N GLY A 64 2.29 0.36 -22.31
CA GLY A 64 3.38 0.96 -21.53
C GLY A 64 3.39 0.50 -20.06
N GLN A 65 2.23 0.56 -19.41
CA GLN A 65 2.11 0.14 -18.01
C GLN A 65 2.25 -1.38 -17.86
N LEU A 66 1.70 -2.16 -18.80
CA LEU A 66 1.94 -3.60 -18.85
C LEU A 66 3.43 -3.92 -18.96
N SER A 67 4.17 -3.19 -19.82
CA SER A 67 5.62 -3.39 -19.97
C SER A 67 6.38 -3.10 -18.69
N ALA A 68 6.03 -2.03 -17.98
CA ALA A 68 6.64 -1.70 -16.69
C ALA A 68 6.36 -2.80 -15.64
N ALA A 69 5.11 -3.28 -15.56
CA ALA A 69 4.74 -4.36 -14.66
C ALA A 69 5.47 -5.69 -14.99
N CYS A 70 5.64 -6.02 -16.28
CA CYS A 70 6.42 -7.18 -16.70
C CYS A 70 7.90 -7.08 -16.27
N HIS A 71 8.50 -5.90 -16.39
CA HIS A 71 9.88 -5.67 -15.95
C HIS A 71 10.03 -5.88 -14.44
N GLU A 72 9.08 -5.40 -13.64
CA GLU A 72 9.09 -5.62 -12.20
C GLU A 72 8.90 -7.09 -11.83
N LEU A 73 7.97 -7.81 -12.49
CA LEU A 73 7.83 -9.25 -12.28
C LEU A 73 9.12 -10.00 -12.62
N GLN A 74 9.83 -9.59 -13.68
CA GLN A 74 11.12 -10.18 -14.03
C GLN A 74 12.17 -9.92 -12.95
N ARG A 75 12.28 -8.69 -12.45
CA ARG A 75 13.18 -8.32 -11.35
C ARG A 75 12.89 -9.09 -10.06
N LEU A 76 11.62 -9.40 -9.82
CA LEU A 76 11.15 -10.22 -8.70
C LEU A 76 11.19 -11.73 -8.99
N GLY A 77 11.69 -12.19 -10.14
CA GLY A 77 11.71 -13.63 -10.45
C GLY A 77 10.31 -14.27 -10.53
N LEU A 78 9.29 -13.48 -10.85
CA LEU A 78 7.87 -13.86 -11.01
C LEU A 78 7.40 -13.72 -12.47
N HIS A 79 8.33 -13.74 -13.43
CA HIS A 79 8.05 -13.56 -14.86
C HIS A 79 7.14 -14.63 -15.47
N ASP A 80 7.01 -15.79 -14.82
CA ASP A 80 6.11 -16.86 -15.24
C ASP A 80 4.63 -16.61 -14.92
N LEU A 81 4.32 -15.59 -14.10
CA LEU A 81 2.93 -15.29 -13.75
C LEU A 81 2.20 -14.69 -14.96
N PRO A 82 1.02 -15.22 -15.33
CA PRO A 82 0.21 -14.62 -16.38
C PRO A 82 -0.16 -13.18 -16.03
N ILE A 83 0.05 -12.28 -16.97
CA ILE A 83 -0.25 -10.85 -16.81
C ILE A 83 -0.87 -10.27 -18.08
N ILE A 84 -1.88 -9.43 -17.92
CA ILE A 84 -2.52 -8.66 -19.00
C ILE A 84 -2.66 -7.19 -18.60
N GLY A 85 -2.71 -6.31 -19.60
CA GLY A 85 -3.09 -4.91 -19.43
C GLY A 85 -4.50 -4.69 -19.97
N LEU A 86 -5.33 -3.91 -19.29
CA LEU A 86 -6.66 -3.53 -19.74
C LEU A 86 -6.73 -2.02 -19.94
N ALA A 87 -6.76 -1.56 -21.19
CA ALA A 87 -6.81 -0.12 -21.49
C ALA A 87 -8.26 0.40 -21.49
N LYS A 88 -8.50 1.49 -20.74
CA LYS A 88 -9.83 2.06 -20.48
C LYS A 88 -10.56 2.60 -21.72
N GLU A 89 -9.85 3.22 -22.67
CA GLU A 89 -10.51 3.93 -23.78
C GLU A 89 -11.29 3.02 -24.73
N ARG A 90 -10.81 1.80 -24.96
CA ARG A 90 -11.36 0.87 -25.96
C ARG A 90 -11.51 -0.56 -25.44
N GLU A 91 -11.35 -0.74 -24.13
CA GLU A 91 -11.39 -2.05 -23.48
C GLU A 91 -10.45 -3.07 -24.12
N GLU A 92 -9.30 -2.58 -24.55
CA GLU A 92 -8.29 -3.36 -25.24
C GLU A 92 -7.46 -4.17 -24.26
N ILE A 93 -7.36 -5.47 -24.52
CA ILE A 93 -6.57 -6.39 -23.72
C ILE A 93 -5.19 -6.54 -24.33
N TYR A 94 -4.19 -6.01 -23.65
CA TYR A 94 -2.78 -6.12 -24.01
C TYR A 94 -2.17 -7.37 -23.37
N ARG A 95 -1.35 -8.08 -24.13
CA ARG A 95 -0.67 -9.31 -23.69
C ARG A 95 0.83 -9.17 -23.94
N PRO A 96 1.70 -9.64 -23.02
CA PRO A 96 3.15 -9.66 -23.24
C PRO A 96 3.50 -10.39 -24.54
N GLY A 97 4.47 -9.86 -25.29
CA GLY A 97 4.93 -10.46 -26.55
C GLY A 97 3.94 -10.39 -27.72
N ARG A 98 2.78 -9.73 -27.57
CA ARG A 98 1.81 -9.54 -28.66
C ARG A 98 1.78 -8.08 -29.10
N ALA A 99 1.95 -7.84 -30.40
CA ALA A 99 1.97 -6.49 -30.95
C ALA A 99 0.58 -5.83 -30.94
N LEU A 100 -0.47 -6.59 -31.25
CA LEU A 100 -1.84 -6.11 -31.34
C LEU A 100 -2.65 -6.48 -30.09
N PRO A 101 -3.53 -5.57 -29.62
CA PRO A 101 -4.43 -5.88 -28.52
C PRO A 101 -5.50 -6.90 -28.95
N LEU A 102 -5.98 -7.66 -27.99
CA LEU A 102 -7.20 -8.45 -28.13
C LEU A 102 -8.39 -7.56 -27.82
N ARG A 103 -9.36 -7.50 -28.74
CA ARG A 103 -10.65 -6.84 -28.54
C ARG A 103 -11.72 -7.91 -28.44
N LEU A 104 -12.46 -7.90 -27.33
CA LEU A 104 -13.63 -8.75 -27.15
C LEU A 104 -14.88 -8.01 -27.64
N SER A 105 -15.92 -8.75 -28.02
CA SER A 105 -17.24 -8.16 -28.24
C SER A 105 -17.74 -7.48 -26.97
N MET A 106 -18.44 -6.36 -27.11
CA MET A 106 -19.07 -5.63 -26.01
C MET A 106 -20.09 -6.51 -25.24
N ASP A 107 -20.69 -7.48 -25.93
CA ASP A 107 -21.65 -8.41 -25.33
C ASP A 107 -20.98 -9.60 -24.62
N SER A 108 -19.65 -9.68 -24.65
CA SER A 108 -18.90 -10.76 -24.03
C SER A 108 -19.03 -10.74 -22.50
N PRO A 109 -19.46 -11.83 -21.86
CA PRO A 109 -19.43 -11.96 -20.40
C PRO A 109 -18.02 -11.79 -19.82
N ALA A 110 -16.98 -12.24 -20.55
CA ALA A 110 -15.59 -12.12 -20.12
C ALA A 110 -15.15 -10.65 -20.07
N LEU A 111 -15.55 -9.84 -21.05
CA LEU A 111 -15.23 -8.43 -21.04
C LEU A 111 -15.91 -7.70 -19.87
N ARG A 112 -17.18 -7.99 -19.62
CA ARG A 112 -17.92 -7.43 -18.46
C ARG A 112 -17.25 -7.76 -17.13
N LEU A 113 -16.69 -8.97 -17.00
CA LEU A 113 -15.94 -9.36 -15.80
C LEU A 113 -14.65 -8.54 -15.64
N LEU A 114 -13.86 -8.40 -16.71
CA LEU A 114 -12.63 -7.61 -16.70
C LEU A 114 -12.89 -6.14 -16.35
N GLN A 115 -13.95 -5.55 -16.90
CA GLN A 115 -14.40 -4.20 -16.57
C GLN A 115 -14.74 -4.07 -15.08
N ARG A 116 -15.53 -4.99 -14.52
CA ARG A 116 -15.86 -4.98 -13.07
C ARG A 116 -14.63 -5.09 -12.19
N ILE A 117 -13.66 -5.95 -12.56
CA ILE A 117 -12.40 -6.07 -11.81
C ILE A 117 -11.63 -4.75 -11.83
N ARG A 118 -11.53 -4.12 -13.01
CA ARG A 118 -10.88 -2.80 -13.14
C ARG A 118 -11.61 -1.74 -12.33
N ASP A 119 -12.93 -1.66 -12.44
CA ASP A 119 -13.71 -0.64 -11.75
C ASP A 119 -13.58 -0.79 -10.23
N GLU A 120 -13.50 -2.03 -9.73
CA GLU A 120 -13.23 -2.31 -8.32
C GLU A 120 -11.80 -1.91 -7.91
N ALA A 121 -10.79 -2.20 -8.75
CA ALA A 121 -9.41 -1.77 -8.52
C ALA A 121 -9.29 -0.24 -8.51
N HIS A 122 -9.95 0.44 -9.44
CA HIS A 122 -9.98 1.90 -9.55
C HIS A 122 -10.71 2.53 -8.38
N ARG A 123 -11.86 1.97 -7.97
CA ARG A 123 -12.60 2.38 -6.76
C ARG A 123 -11.72 2.28 -5.53
N PHE A 124 -11.04 1.15 -5.36
CA PHE A 124 -10.14 0.93 -4.23
C PHE A 124 -8.97 1.93 -4.23
N ALA A 125 -8.31 2.13 -5.38
CA ALA A 125 -7.21 3.09 -5.50
C ALA A 125 -7.66 4.52 -5.16
N ASN A 126 -8.81 4.96 -5.68
CA ASN A 126 -9.35 6.29 -5.39
C ASN A 126 -9.71 6.47 -3.91
N ALA A 127 -10.37 5.47 -3.30
CA ALA A 127 -10.68 5.50 -1.88
C ALA A 127 -9.41 5.55 -1.02
N TYR A 128 -8.38 4.80 -1.39
CA TYR A 128 -7.09 4.80 -0.70
C TYR A 128 -6.36 6.14 -0.85
N HIS A 129 -6.33 6.73 -2.06
CA HIS A 129 -5.77 8.07 -2.26
C HIS A 129 -6.51 9.12 -1.45
N GLN A 130 -7.85 9.07 -1.39
CA GLN A 130 -8.63 9.97 -0.54
C GLN A 130 -8.29 9.79 0.94
N LEU A 131 -8.12 8.56 1.41
CA LEU A 131 -7.69 8.27 2.79
C LEU A 131 -6.31 8.87 3.07
N LEU A 132 -5.33 8.69 2.16
CA LEU A 132 -3.99 9.26 2.29
C LEU A 132 -4.01 10.79 2.30
N MET A 133 -4.84 11.41 1.45
CA MET A 133 -4.99 12.87 1.42
C MET A 133 -5.60 13.39 2.72
N LYS A 134 -6.65 12.75 3.23
CA LYS A 134 -7.22 13.10 4.54
C LYS A 134 -6.19 13.01 5.65
N LYS A 135 -5.41 11.91 5.68
CA LYS A 135 -4.33 11.74 6.66
C LYS A 135 -3.29 12.86 6.55
N ARG A 136 -2.88 13.24 5.33
CA ARG A 136 -1.92 14.33 5.12
C ARG A 136 -2.44 15.68 5.62
N VAL A 137 -3.72 15.98 5.37
CA VAL A 137 -4.37 17.21 5.85
C VAL A 137 -4.50 17.19 7.38
N GLU A 138 -4.86 16.05 7.98
CA GLU A 138 -4.88 15.91 9.44
C GLU A 138 -3.47 16.10 10.02
N GLU A 139 -2.44 15.56 9.38
CA GLU A 139 -1.04 15.71 9.79
C GLU A 139 -0.48 17.12 9.60
N SER A 140 -1.00 17.92 8.66
CA SER A 140 -0.55 19.30 8.46
C SER A 140 -0.98 20.24 9.58
N ILE A 141 -1.97 19.87 10.41
CA ILE A 141 -2.36 20.67 11.57
C ILE A 141 -1.18 20.90 12.54
N LEU A 142 -0.24 19.96 12.60
CA LEU A 142 0.96 20.07 13.43
C LEU A 142 1.97 21.09 12.88
N ASP A 143 1.87 21.47 11.60
CA ASP A 143 2.73 22.49 10.99
C ASP A 143 2.35 23.90 11.50
N ASP A 144 1.08 24.09 11.85
CA ASP A 144 0.55 25.34 12.43
C ASP A 144 0.74 25.41 13.95
N CYS A 145 1.20 24.33 14.60
CA CYS A 145 1.40 24.28 16.04
C CYS A 145 2.66 25.05 16.44
N PRO A 146 2.56 26.10 17.27
CA PRO A 146 3.72 26.84 17.74
C PRO A 146 4.74 25.94 18.44
N GLY A 147 6.03 26.15 18.17
CA GLY A 147 7.12 25.38 18.77
C GLY A 147 7.33 23.96 18.20
N VAL A 148 6.48 23.49 17.28
CA VAL A 148 6.64 22.21 16.58
C VAL A 148 7.37 22.42 15.26
N SER A 149 8.65 22.06 15.23
CA SER A 149 9.42 21.96 13.98
C SER A 149 9.09 20.67 13.20
N GLN A 150 9.43 20.62 11.91
CA GLN A 150 9.27 19.41 11.08
C GLN A 150 9.87 18.15 11.71
N ASN A 151 11.05 18.27 12.32
CA ASN A 151 11.71 17.13 13.00
C ASN A 151 10.88 16.62 14.19
N ARG A 152 10.32 17.55 14.98
CA ARG A 152 9.46 17.22 16.14
C ARG A 152 8.13 16.63 15.71
N LYS A 153 7.53 17.15 14.63
CA LYS A 153 6.35 16.55 13.98
C LYS A 153 6.63 15.11 13.58
N ASN A 154 7.75 14.85 12.90
CA ASN A 154 8.11 13.50 12.47
C ASN A 154 8.29 12.55 13.66
N LEU A 155 8.93 12.99 14.75
CA LEU A 155 9.08 12.20 15.99
C LEU A 155 7.73 11.85 16.62
N LEU A 156 6.82 12.84 16.72
CA LEU A 156 5.48 12.63 17.24
C LEU A 156 4.68 11.67 16.35
N LEU A 157 4.74 11.83 15.02
CA LEU A 157 4.03 10.95 14.09
C LEU A 157 4.64 9.53 14.05
N GLN A 158 5.95 9.37 14.23
CA GLN A 158 6.57 8.06 14.35
C GLN A 158 6.13 7.33 15.61
N ARG A 159 6.04 8.03 16.75
CA ARG A 159 5.62 7.43 18.03
C ARG A 159 4.13 7.13 18.07
N PHE A 160 3.28 8.08 17.65
CA PHE A 160 1.83 7.98 17.83
C PHE A 160 1.10 7.47 16.57
N GLY A 161 1.74 7.50 15.39
CA GLY A 161 1.24 6.99 14.12
C GLY A 161 0.23 7.89 13.38
N SER A 162 -0.56 8.69 14.10
CA SER A 162 -1.47 9.69 13.54
C SER A 162 -1.77 10.81 14.52
N VAL A 163 -2.22 11.96 14.00
CA VAL A 163 -2.68 13.09 14.82
C VAL A 163 -3.89 12.72 15.67
N ASN A 164 -4.80 11.91 15.16
CA ASN A 164 -5.96 11.42 15.93
C ASN A 164 -5.55 10.61 17.18
N ARG A 165 -4.49 9.79 17.07
CA ARG A 165 -3.93 9.09 18.24
C ARG A 165 -3.21 10.05 19.17
N LEU A 166 -2.42 10.97 18.63
CA LEU A 166 -1.75 12.01 19.41
C LEU A 166 -2.72 12.89 20.21
N ARG A 167 -3.89 13.22 19.63
CA ARG A 167 -4.96 13.98 20.29
C ARG A 167 -5.54 13.27 21.52
N ARG A 168 -5.56 11.93 21.51
CA ARG A 168 -6.04 11.10 22.62
C ARG A 168 -4.96 10.80 23.66
N ALA A 169 -3.69 11.02 23.33
CA ALA A 169 -2.58 10.79 24.24
C ALA A 169 -2.57 11.84 25.37
N SER A 170 -2.17 11.39 26.55
CA SER A 170 -1.91 12.25 27.71
C SER A 170 -0.68 13.13 27.49
N VAL A 171 -0.59 14.23 28.23
CA VAL A 171 0.57 15.13 28.20
C VAL A 171 1.85 14.37 28.57
N GLU A 172 1.76 13.45 29.53
CA GLU A 172 2.86 12.60 29.99
C GLU A 172 3.39 11.71 28.86
N GLU A 173 2.50 11.06 28.10
CA GLU A 173 2.90 10.21 26.97
C GLU A 173 3.56 11.02 25.86
N ILE A 174 3.07 12.23 25.60
CA ILE A 174 3.64 13.14 24.59
C ILE A 174 5.04 13.59 25.04
N ALA A 175 5.20 13.98 26.32
CA ALA A 175 6.47 14.39 26.91
C ALA A 175 7.50 13.26 27.01
N ALA A 176 7.06 12.00 26.98
CA ALA A 176 7.94 10.84 26.92
C ALA A 176 8.55 10.60 25.53
N THR A 177 8.24 11.46 24.54
CA THR A 177 8.87 11.42 23.21
C THR A 177 10.22 12.14 23.27
N ASP A 178 11.29 11.46 22.87
CA ASP A 178 12.63 12.04 22.85
C ASP A 178 12.67 13.35 22.05
N GLY A 179 13.18 14.41 22.67
CA GLY A 179 13.23 15.76 22.07
C GLY A 179 11.95 16.60 22.24
N ILE A 180 10.93 16.10 22.93
CA ILE A 180 9.71 16.82 23.30
C ILE A 180 9.67 17.04 24.81
N GLY A 181 9.98 18.26 25.26
CA GLY A 181 9.88 18.61 26.67
C GLY A 181 8.44 18.78 27.15
N ARG A 182 8.20 18.69 28.47
CA ARG A 182 6.86 18.79 29.08
C ARG A 182 6.07 20.05 28.68
N LYS A 183 6.74 21.21 28.63
CA LYS A 183 6.11 22.47 28.22
C LYS A 183 5.57 22.42 26.78
N LEU A 184 6.33 21.81 25.87
CA LEU A 184 5.90 21.64 24.48
C LEU A 184 4.78 20.59 24.37
N ALA A 185 4.85 19.51 25.15
CA ALA A 185 3.79 18.50 25.20
C ALA A 185 2.43 19.08 25.63
N GLU A 186 2.43 19.95 26.65
CA GLU A 186 1.23 20.68 27.09
C GLU A 186 0.67 21.61 26.00
N GLU A 187 1.56 22.30 25.28
CA GLU A 187 1.21 23.21 24.18
C GLU A 187 0.61 22.44 23.00
N VAL A 188 1.23 21.34 22.58
CA VAL A 188 0.72 20.45 21.53
C VAL A 188 -0.62 19.85 21.91
N HIS A 189 -0.75 19.32 23.14
CA HIS A 189 -2.00 18.74 23.61
C HIS A 189 -3.12 19.79 23.62
N ARG A 190 -2.85 20.99 24.13
CA ARG A 190 -3.81 22.10 24.14
C ARG A 190 -4.19 22.55 22.72
N PHE A 191 -3.22 22.65 21.82
CA PHE A 191 -3.44 23.05 20.44
C PHE A 191 -4.38 22.07 19.71
N LEU A 192 -4.14 20.77 19.87
CA LEU A 192 -4.92 19.68 19.26
C LEU A 192 -6.32 19.50 19.88
N GLN A 193 -6.59 20.03 21.07
CA GLN A 193 -7.95 20.02 21.65
C GLN A 193 -8.79 21.22 21.18
N ARG A 194 -8.14 22.29 20.68
CA ARG A 194 -8.82 23.51 20.21
C ARG A 194 -9.16 23.49 18.73
N HIS A 195 -8.39 22.74 17.94
CA HIS A 195 -8.57 22.52 16.50
C HIS A 195 -8.89 21.04 16.27
#